data_AF-A0AA86EIV3-F1
#
_entry.id   AF-A0AA86EIV3-F1
#
_cell.length_a   1.000
_cell.length_b   1.000
_cell.length_c   1.000
_cell.angle_alpha   90.00
_cell.angle_beta   90.00
_cell.angle_gamma   90.00
#
_symmetry.space_group_name_H-M   'P 1'
#
loop_
_entity.id
_entity.type
_entity.pdbx_description
1 polymer ?
#
loop_
_entity_poly.entity_id
_entity_poly.type
_entity_poly.pdbx_seq_one_letter_code
_entity_poly.pdbx_strand_id
1 'polypeptide(L)'
;MFKRLMMVALLVIAPLSAATAADQSNPYKLMNEAAQKTFDRLKNEQPKIRANPDYLRDVVDQELLPYVQVKYAGALVLGRYYKEATPAQREAYFAAFREYLKQAYGQALAMYHGQTYQIAPEQPLGDATIVPIRVTIIDPNGRPPVRLDFQWRKNTQTGNWQAYDMIAEGVSMITTKQNEWSDLLRTKGIDGLTAQLKSISQQKITLDEKQ
;
A
#
# COMPACT_ATOMS: atom_id res chain seq x y z
N MET A 1 -34.83 48.90 44.72
CA MET A 1 -33.53 48.24 45.02
C MET A 1 -33.56 46.84 44.42
N PHE A 2 -32.58 46.53 43.56
CA PHE A 2 -31.99 45.22 43.18
C PHE A 2 -32.90 44.01 42.88
N LYS A 3 -32.67 43.16 41.87
CA LYS A 3 -32.02 43.19 40.54
C LYS A 3 -32.40 41.81 39.96
N ARG A 4 -32.87 41.75 38.71
CA ARG A 4 -33.23 40.51 38.01
C ARG A 4 -31.99 39.63 37.84
N LEU A 5 -32.02 38.39 38.32
CA LEU A 5 -30.95 37.42 38.12
C LEU A 5 -31.22 36.67 36.80
N MET A 6 -30.50 37.06 35.76
CA MET A 6 -30.50 36.40 34.45
C MET A 6 -29.49 35.25 34.51
N MET A 7 -29.97 34.00 34.45
CA MET A 7 -29.12 32.81 34.44
C MET A 7 -28.61 32.61 33.02
N VAL A 8 -27.36 32.99 32.75
CA VAL A 8 -26.68 32.76 31.47
C VAL A 8 -26.24 31.30 31.44
N ALA A 9 -26.88 30.50 30.58
CA ALA A 9 -26.43 29.15 30.26
C ALA A 9 -25.14 29.25 29.42
N LEU A 10 -24.00 28.90 30.01
CA LEU A 10 -22.72 28.80 29.32
C LEU A 10 -22.73 27.51 28.48
N LEU A 11 -22.93 27.65 27.16
CA LEU A 11 -22.77 26.55 26.21
C LEU A 11 -21.26 26.31 26.01
N VAL A 12 -20.71 25.26 26.61
CA VAL A 12 -19.33 24.85 26.39
C VAL A 12 -19.27 24.19 25.00
N ILE A 13 -18.87 24.96 24.00
CA ILE A 13 -18.52 24.44 22.67
C ILE A 13 -17.13 23.81 22.82
N ALA A 14 -17.08 22.50 23.03
CA ALA A 14 -15.82 21.76 22.95
C ALA A 14 -15.28 21.87 21.52
N PRO A 15 -14.02 22.25 21.30
CA PRO A 15 -13.44 22.22 19.97
C PRO A 15 -13.39 20.77 19.51
N LEU A 16 -14.18 20.43 18.48
CA LEU A 16 -13.91 19.22 17.71
C LEU A 16 -12.51 19.39 17.14
N SER A 17 -11.55 18.62 17.64
CA SER A 17 -10.27 18.43 16.99
C SER A 17 -10.57 17.81 15.62
N ALA A 18 -10.70 18.66 14.60
CA ALA A 18 -10.67 18.20 13.22
C ALA A 18 -9.31 17.52 13.04
N ALA A 19 -9.33 16.19 12.96
CA ALA A 19 -8.17 15.45 12.49
C ALA A 19 -7.79 16.07 11.16
N THR A 20 -6.63 16.71 11.10
CA THR A 20 -6.07 17.23 9.85
C THR A 20 -5.93 16.03 8.93
N ALA A 21 -6.84 15.89 7.97
CA ALA A 21 -6.68 14.92 6.91
C ALA A 21 -5.32 15.19 6.26
N ALA A 22 -4.46 14.17 6.20
CA ALA A 22 -3.16 14.29 5.55
C ALA A 22 -3.37 14.87 4.13
N ASP A 23 -2.58 15.86 3.75
CA ASP A 23 -2.63 16.48 2.43
C ASP A 23 -2.24 15.43 1.37
N GLN A 24 -3.26 14.76 0.80
CA GLN A 24 -3.09 13.70 -0.20
C GLN A 24 -2.95 14.24 -1.64
N SER A 25 -2.68 15.54 -1.79
CA SER A 25 -2.59 16.19 -3.11
C SER A 25 -1.23 16.01 -3.79
N ASN A 26 -0.18 15.61 -3.05
CA ASN A 26 1.18 15.49 -3.58
C ASN A 26 1.75 14.06 -3.40
N PRO A 27 1.96 13.30 -4.49
CA PRO A 27 2.41 11.92 -4.42
C PRO A 27 3.84 11.78 -3.88
N TYR A 28 4.72 12.79 -4.04
CA TYR A 28 6.07 12.76 -3.48
C TYR A 28 6.05 12.86 -1.96
N LYS A 29 5.19 13.72 -1.40
CA LYS A 29 5.03 13.82 0.06
C LYS A 29 4.45 12.53 0.65
N LEU A 30 3.44 11.94 -0.01
CA LEU A 30 2.85 10.67 0.41
C LEU A 30 3.88 9.52 0.37
N MET A 31 4.71 9.46 -0.68
CA MET A 31 5.80 8.49 -0.76
C MET A 31 6.82 8.66 0.37
N ASN A 32 7.23 9.90 0.67
CA ASN A 32 8.15 10.18 1.76
C ASN A 32 7.57 9.75 3.12
N GLU A 33 6.32 10.10 3.38
CA GLU A 33 5.64 9.74 4.63
C GLU A 33 5.50 8.22 4.79
N ALA A 34 5.04 7.52 3.75
CA ALA A 34 4.88 6.07 3.75
C ALA A 34 6.23 5.35 3.96
N ALA A 35 7.27 5.78 3.23
CA ALA A 35 8.60 5.22 3.36
C ALA A 35 9.18 5.47 4.76
N GLN A 36 9.09 6.70 5.26
CA GLN A 36 9.60 7.04 6.59
C GLN A 36 8.94 6.19 7.67
N LYS A 37 7.61 6.17 7.75
CA LYS A 37 6.89 5.39 8.78
C LYS A 37 7.21 3.89 8.67
N THR A 38 7.26 3.36 7.45
CA THR A 38 7.58 1.95 7.21
C THR A 38 8.98 1.63 7.72
N PHE A 39 10.00 2.37 7.28
CA PHE A 39 11.39 2.11 7.67
C PHE A 39 11.65 2.40 9.16
N ASP A 40 11.00 3.39 9.75
CA ASP A 40 11.09 3.66 11.20
C ASP A 40 10.55 2.46 12.01
N ARG A 41 9.42 1.88 11.59
CA ARG A 41 8.86 0.69 12.24
C ARG A 41 9.76 -0.54 12.01
N LEU A 42 10.25 -0.75 10.79
CA LEU A 42 11.19 -1.85 10.52
C LEU A 42 12.46 -1.74 11.35
N LYS A 43 13.01 -0.54 11.52
CA LYS A 43 14.22 -0.32 12.31
C LYS A 43 13.98 -0.52 13.81
N ASN A 44 12.92 0.08 14.35
CA ASN A 44 12.71 0.18 15.79
C ASN A 44 11.92 -0.99 16.39
N GLU A 45 11.15 -1.73 15.60
CA GLU A 45 10.24 -2.77 16.08
C GLU A 45 10.76 -4.20 15.82
N GLN A 46 12.07 -4.36 15.59
CA GLN A 46 12.72 -5.66 15.36
C GLN A 46 12.39 -6.74 16.41
N PRO A 47 12.29 -6.45 17.73
CA PRO A 47 11.85 -7.45 18.70
C PRO A 47 10.42 -7.97 18.44
N LYS A 48 9.49 -7.11 18.03
CA LYS A 48 8.11 -7.50 17.69
C LYS A 48 8.09 -8.34 16.41
N ILE A 49 8.85 -7.91 15.40
CA ILE A 49 8.96 -8.61 14.11
C ILE A 49 9.54 -10.02 14.30
N ARG A 50 10.58 -10.18 15.12
CA ARG A 50 11.18 -11.50 15.43
C ARG A 50 10.24 -12.40 16.23
N ALA A 51 9.49 -11.84 17.18
CA ALA A 51 8.53 -12.61 17.97
C ALA A 51 7.31 -13.06 17.12
N ASN A 52 6.89 -12.25 16.16
CA ASN A 52 5.80 -12.56 15.25
C ASN A 52 6.02 -11.91 13.87
N PRO A 53 6.60 -12.62 12.89
CA PRO A 53 6.88 -12.06 11.56
C PRO A 53 5.62 -11.62 10.81
N ASP A 54 4.45 -12.22 11.10
CA ASP A 54 3.18 -11.79 10.50
C ASP A 54 2.79 -10.36 10.89
N TYR A 55 3.40 -9.76 11.92
CA TYR A 55 3.25 -8.33 12.23
C TYR A 55 3.63 -7.42 11.06
N LEU A 56 4.49 -7.88 10.14
CA LEU A 56 4.82 -7.13 8.93
C LEU A 56 3.61 -6.92 8.00
N ARG A 57 2.57 -7.75 8.10
CA ARG A 57 1.29 -7.51 7.40
C ARG A 57 0.58 -6.27 7.94
N ASP A 58 0.67 -6.02 9.24
CA ASP A 58 0.07 -4.85 9.88
C ASP A 58 0.82 -3.58 9.48
N VAL A 59 2.15 -3.65 9.40
CA VAL A 59 2.97 -2.55 8.87
C VAL A 59 2.55 -2.22 7.43
N VAL A 60 2.38 -3.24 6.57
CA VAL A 60 1.91 -3.05 5.19
C VAL A 60 0.50 -2.45 5.14
N ASP A 61 -0.43 -2.97 5.94
CA ASP A 61 -1.83 -2.51 5.95
C ASP A 61 -1.99 -1.08 6.45
N GLN A 62 -1.14 -0.65 7.39
CA GLN A 62 -1.20 0.67 8.02
C GLN A 62 -0.37 1.72 7.28
N GLU A 63 0.83 1.36 6.80
CA GLU A 63 1.77 2.36 6.26
C GLU A 63 1.82 2.39 4.73
N LEU A 64 1.41 1.31 4.05
CA LEU A 64 1.49 1.22 2.59
C LEU A 64 0.11 1.21 1.93
N LEU A 65 -0.76 0.27 2.30
CA LEU A 65 -2.04 0.07 1.63
C LEU A 65 -3.00 1.27 1.60
N PRO A 66 -3.00 2.22 2.56
CA PRO A 66 -3.83 3.42 2.45
C PRO A 66 -3.49 4.29 1.23
N TYR A 67 -2.24 4.22 0.75
CA TYR A 67 -1.76 4.96 -0.41
C TYR A 67 -1.90 4.16 -1.72
N VAL A 68 -2.36 2.90 -1.66
CA VAL A 68 -2.46 2.01 -2.82
C VAL A 68 -3.91 1.91 -3.32
N GLN A 69 -4.12 2.08 -4.62
CA GLN A 69 -5.40 1.89 -5.28
C GLN A 69 -5.66 0.40 -5.58
N VAL A 70 -5.77 -0.41 -4.52
CA VAL A 70 -5.81 -1.89 -4.58
C VAL A 70 -6.83 -2.43 -5.59
N LYS A 71 -8.06 -1.87 -5.61
CA LYS A 71 -9.10 -2.32 -6.55
C LYS A 71 -8.75 -2.03 -8.01
N TYR A 72 -8.09 -0.90 -8.28
CA TYR A 72 -7.68 -0.55 -9.62
C TYR A 72 -6.53 -1.46 -10.10
N ALA A 73 -5.51 -1.66 -9.27
CA ALA A 73 -4.42 -2.61 -9.54
C ALA A 73 -4.96 -4.03 -9.77
N GLY A 74 -5.83 -4.51 -8.88
CA GLY A 74 -6.44 -5.84 -9.00
C GLY A 74 -7.30 -6.00 -10.25
N ALA A 75 -8.04 -4.96 -10.65
CA ALA A 75 -8.83 -5.00 -11.89
C ALA A 75 -7.94 -5.02 -13.14
N LEU A 76 -6.81 -4.29 -13.13
CA LEU A 76 -5.82 -4.36 -14.20
C LEU A 76 -5.25 -5.77 -14.34
N VAL A 77 -4.90 -6.42 -13.22
CA VAL A 77 -4.40 -7.81 -13.23
C VAL A 77 -5.42 -8.79 -13.82
N LEU A 78 -6.72 -8.61 -13.53
CA LEU A 78 -7.78 -9.45 -14.12
C LEU A 78 -8.00 -9.18 -15.62
N GLY A 79 -7.68 -7.99 -16.13
CA GLY A 79 -7.88 -7.63 -17.53
C GLY A 79 -9.32 -7.89 -18.00
N ARG A 80 -9.48 -8.70 -19.06
CA ARG A 80 -10.80 -9.04 -19.62
C ARG A 80 -11.72 -9.76 -18.63
N TYR A 81 -11.16 -10.61 -17.75
CA TYR A 81 -11.91 -11.42 -16.80
C TYR A 81 -12.63 -10.57 -15.75
N TYR A 82 -12.18 -9.32 -15.54
CA TYR A 82 -12.89 -8.37 -14.68
C TYR A 82 -14.31 -8.08 -15.21
N LYS A 83 -14.46 -7.90 -16.53
CA LYS A 83 -15.76 -7.57 -17.15
C LYS A 83 -16.74 -8.73 -17.06
N GLU A 84 -16.24 -9.96 -17.16
CA GLU A 84 -17.02 -11.20 -17.10
C GLU A 84 -17.44 -11.57 -15.66
N ALA A 85 -16.68 -11.15 -14.66
CA ALA A 85 -16.95 -11.45 -13.26
C ALA A 85 -18.21 -10.76 -12.72
N THR A 86 -19.00 -11.51 -11.95
CA THR A 86 -20.15 -10.98 -11.20
C THR A 86 -19.71 -10.06 -10.06
N PRO A 87 -20.60 -9.20 -9.53
CA PRO A 87 -20.28 -8.36 -8.37
C PRO A 87 -19.75 -9.14 -7.17
N ALA A 88 -20.35 -10.28 -6.84
CA ALA A 88 -19.93 -11.14 -5.73
C ALA A 88 -18.52 -11.73 -5.94
N GLN A 89 -18.20 -12.16 -7.17
CA GLN A 89 -16.86 -12.64 -7.51
C GLN A 89 -15.82 -11.53 -7.42
N ARG A 90 -16.14 -10.31 -7.87
CA ARG A 90 -15.24 -9.15 -7.75
C ARG A 90 -14.98 -8.80 -6.29
N GLU A 91 -16.00 -8.81 -5.45
CA GLU A 91 -15.86 -8.54 -4.01
C GLU A 91 -14.96 -9.58 -3.34
N ALA A 92 -15.22 -10.87 -3.58
CA ALA A 92 -14.41 -11.96 -3.05
C ALA A 92 -12.95 -11.89 -3.52
N TYR A 93 -12.74 -11.59 -4.80
CA TYR A 93 -11.41 -11.38 -5.38
C TYR A 93 -10.68 -10.21 -4.74
N PHE A 94 -11.31 -9.04 -4.61
CA PHE A 94 -10.62 -7.87 -4.05
C PHE A 94 -10.28 -8.05 -2.57
N ALA A 95 -11.11 -8.75 -1.81
CA ALA A 95 -10.78 -9.13 -0.44
C ALA A 95 -9.54 -10.04 -0.40
N ALA A 96 -9.52 -11.10 -1.22
CA ALA A 96 -8.38 -12.01 -1.32
C ALA A 96 -7.10 -11.33 -1.82
N PHE A 97 -7.23 -10.46 -2.83
CA PHE A 97 -6.11 -9.72 -3.42
C PHE A 97 -5.50 -8.76 -2.40
N ARG A 98 -6.31 -8.06 -1.59
CA ARG A 98 -5.78 -7.20 -0.51
C ARG A 98 -4.95 -8.01 0.49
N GLU A 99 -5.45 -9.16 0.94
CA GLU A 99 -4.72 -10.01 1.87
C GLU A 99 -3.45 -10.61 1.25
N TYR A 100 -3.49 -10.95 -0.04
CA TYR A 100 -2.30 -11.35 -0.80
C TYR A 100 -1.24 -10.23 -0.81
N LEU A 101 -1.63 -8.97 -1.06
CA LEU A 101 -0.67 -7.86 -1.04
C LEU A 101 -0.03 -7.69 0.35
N LYS A 102 -0.80 -7.83 1.44
CA LYS A 102 -0.26 -7.79 2.80
C LYS A 102 0.79 -8.87 3.02
N GLN A 103 0.51 -10.10 2.58
CA GLN A 103 1.43 -11.22 2.73
C GLN A 103 2.68 -11.04 1.86
N ALA A 104 2.52 -10.71 0.58
CA ALA A 104 3.62 -10.60 -0.37
C ALA A 104 4.58 -9.45 -0.01
N TYR A 105 4.04 -8.26 0.28
CA TYR A 105 4.87 -7.14 0.71
C TYR A 105 5.40 -7.32 2.12
N GLY A 106 4.65 -7.97 3.03
CA GLY A 106 5.16 -8.32 4.35
C GLY A 106 6.37 -9.24 4.26
N GLN A 107 6.33 -10.24 3.37
CA GLN A 107 7.46 -11.10 3.07
C GLN A 107 8.64 -10.33 2.45
N ALA A 108 8.38 -9.31 1.63
CA ALA A 108 9.45 -8.44 1.13
C ALA A 108 10.08 -7.59 2.25
N LEU A 109 9.28 -7.06 3.17
CA LEU A 109 9.77 -6.33 4.34
C LEU A 109 10.56 -7.22 5.31
N ALA A 110 10.27 -8.52 5.35
CA ALA A 110 11.01 -9.50 6.14
C ALA A 110 12.48 -9.66 5.68
N MET A 111 12.79 -9.23 4.46
CA MET A 111 14.17 -9.19 3.93
C MET A 111 14.95 -7.97 4.43
N TYR A 112 14.37 -7.13 5.30
CA TYR A 112 15.07 -5.98 5.87
C TYR A 112 16.23 -6.42 6.78
N HIS A 113 17.44 -5.97 6.45
CA HIS A 113 18.66 -6.20 7.20
C HIS A 113 19.51 -4.93 7.34
N GLY A 114 18.85 -3.77 7.42
CA GLY A 114 19.49 -2.47 7.63
C GLY A 114 19.62 -1.61 6.38
N GLN A 115 18.91 -1.94 5.30
CA GLN A 115 18.87 -1.12 4.09
C GLN A 115 18.33 0.28 4.41
N THR A 116 18.80 1.26 3.63
CA THR A 116 18.23 2.60 3.59
C THR A 116 17.51 2.80 2.27
N TYR A 117 16.83 3.94 2.13
CA TYR A 117 16.12 4.28 0.90
C TYR A 117 16.43 5.71 0.47
N GLN A 118 16.33 5.95 -0.83
CA GLN A 118 16.40 7.28 -1.43
C GLN A 118 15.24 7.47 -2.39
N ILE A 119 14.42 8.49 -2.16
CA ILE A 119 13.30 8.85 -3.03
C ILE A 119 13.77 9.90 -4.05
N ALA A 120 13.30 9.79 -5.28
CA ALA A 120 13.55 10.79 -6.32
C ALA A 120 13.06 12.19 -5.87
N PRO A 121 13.79 13.26 -6.24
CA PRO A 121 13.41 14.62 -5.87
C PRO A 121 12.06 14.99 -6.50
N GLU A 122 11.25 15.72 -5.73
CA GLU A 122 9.96 16.23 -6.18
C GLU A 122 10.11 17.03 -7.49
N GLN A 123 9.21 16.76 -8.44
CA GLN A 123 9.10 17.48 -9.70
C GLN A 123 7.73 18.18 -9.79
N PRO A 124 7.63 19.31 -10.52
CA PRO A 124 6.34 19.95 -10.77
C PRO A 124 5.35 18.97 -11.40
N LEU A 125 4.15 18.85 -10.81
CA LEU A 125 3.13 17.90 -11.27
C LEU A 125 2.41 18.39 -12.54
N GLY A 126 2.23 19.70 -12.70
CA GLY A 126 1.43 20.28 -13.79
C GLY A 126 0.05 19.62 -13.92
N ASP A 127 -0.33 19.28 -15.14
CA ASP A 127 -1.59 18.58 -15.46
C ASP A 127 -1.42 17.04 -15.51
N ALA A 128 -0.32 16.51 -14.96
CA ALA A 128 -0.07 15.08 -14.97
C ALA A 128 -1.16 14.31 -14.22
N THR A 129 -1.62 13.23 -14.84
CA THR A 129 -2.57 12.29 -14.23
C THR A 129 -1.90 11.00 -13.76
N ILE A 130 -0.67 10.75 -14.23
CA ILE A 130 0.21 9.65 -13.84
C ILE A 130 1.61 10.22 -13.58
N VAL A 131 2.24 9.81 -12.47
CA VAL A 131 3.60 10.21 -12.09
C VAL A 131 4.37 8.98 -11.59
N PRO A 132 5.47 8.60 -12.23
CA PRO A 132 6.39 7.60 -11.68
C PRO A 132 7.28 8.24 -10.60
N ILE A 133 7.39 7.61 -9.44
CA ILE A 133 8.29 8.04 -8.36
C ILE A 133 9.25 6.91 -8.03
N ARG A 134 10.54 7.15 -8.25
CA ARG A 134 11.60 6.19 -7.96
C ARG A 134 11.94 6.17 -6.48
N VAL A 135 12.02 4.97 -5.93
CA VAL A 135 12.64 4.67 -4.64
C VAL A 135 13.82 3.74 -4.90
N THR A 136 15.00 4.14 -4.47
CA THR A 136 16.22 3.33 -4.54
C THR A 136 16.48 2.74 -3.17
N ILE A 137 16.48 1.42 -3.05
CA ILE A 137 16.86 0.70 -1.83
C ILE A 137 18.37 0.50 -1.85
N ILE A 138 19.05 0.93 -0.79
CA ILE A 138 20.51 0.93 -0.69
C ILE A 138 20.91 -0.05 0.40
N ASP A 139 21.70 -1.06 0.03
CA ASP A 139 22.20 -2.06 0.94
C ASP A 139 23.50 -1.62 1.62
N PRO A 140 23.61 -1.68 2.96
CA PRO A 140 24.82 -1.26 3.67
C PRO A 140 26.01 -2.21 3.43
N ASN A 141 25.78 -3.43 2.94
CA ASN A 141 26.82 -4.44 2.71
C ASN A 141 27.30 -4.46 1.26
N GLY A 142 26.95 -3.46 0.45
CA GLY A 142 27.47 -3.26 -0.90
C GLY A 142 26.79 -4.09 -1.99
N ARG A 143 25.64 -4.74 -1.71
CA ARG A 143 24.81 -5.30 -2.78
C ARG A 143 24.35 -4.17 -3.73
N PRO A 144 24.22 -4.43 -5.05
CA PRO A 144 23.72 -3.43 -5.99
C PRO A 144 22.38 -2.81 -5.53
N PRO A 145 22.18 -1.49 -5.68
CA PRO A 145 20.94 -0.85 -5.29
C PRO A 145 19.75 -1.40 -6.08
N VAL A 146 18.63 -1.62 -5.38
CA VAL A 146 17.38 -2.07 -6.02
C VAL A 146 16.54 -0.85 -6.38
N ARG A 147 16.08 -0.76 -7.63
CA ARG A 147 15.29 0.37 -8.12
C ARG A 147 13.82 0.00 -8.27
N LEU A 148 12.98 0.74 -7.55
CA LEU A 148 11.53 0.57 -7.52
C LEU A 148 10.85 1.85 -8.02
N ASP A 149 10.23 1.80 -9.20
CA ASP A 149 9.46 2.92 -9.75
C ASP A 149 7.97 2.72 -9.47
N PHE A 150 7.46 3.42 -8.46
CA PHE A 150 6.05 3.37 -8.10
C PHE A 150 5.24 4.25 -9.04
N GLN A 151 4.22 3.66 -9.66
CA GLN A 151 3.33 4.36 -10.57
C GLN A 151 2.17 4.96 -9.78
N TRP A 152 2.16 6.28 -9.66
CA TRP A 152 1.08 7.03 -9.01
C TRP A 152 0.10 7.53 -10.04
N ARG A 153 -1.18 7.53 -9.68
CA ARG A 153 -2.22 8.18 -10.47
C ARG A 153 -3.11 9.05 -9.61
N LYS A 154 -3.60 10.13 -10.20
CA LYS A 154 -4.62 10.98 -9.57
C LYS A 154 -5.98 10.32 -9.75
N ASN A 155 -6.64 9.99 -8.65
CA ASN A 155 -7.98 9.45 -8.67
C ASN A 155 -8.96 10.59 -9.02
N THR A 156 -9.60 10.51 -10.17
CA THR A 156 -10.49 11.57 -10.67
C THR A 156 -11.77 11.73 -9.84
N GLN A 157 -12.15 10.72 -9.04
CA GLN A 157 -13.32 10.78 -8.18
C GLN A 157 -13.03 11.47 -6.84
N THR A 158 -11.85 11.23 -6.27
CA THR A 158 -11.49 11.75 -4.94
C THR A 158 -10.53 12.92 -4.98
N GLY A 159 -9.82 13.13 -6.11
CA GLY A 159 -8.73 14.09 -6.24
C GLY A 159 -7.39 13.62 -5.67
N ASN A 160 -7.36 12.52 -4.92
CA ASN A 160 -6.17 12.03 -4.22
C ASN A 160 -5.23 11.26 -5.16
N TRP A 161 -3.93 11.34 -4.87
CA TRP A 161 -2.95 10.46 -5.52
C TRP A 161 -2.87 9.11 -4.83
N GLN A 162 -2.81 8.06 -5.63
CA GLN A 162 -2.62 6.69 -5.14
C GLN A 162 -1.68 5.93 -6.05
N ALA A 163 -0.79 5.12 -5.46
CA ALA A 163 0.02 4.17 -6.20
C ALA A 163 -0.85 3.02 -6.71
N TYR A 164 -0.60 2.53 -7.92
CA TYR A 164 -1.34 1.38 -8.46
C TYR A 164 -0.45 0.28 -9.00
N ASP A 165 0.80 0.58 -9.33
CA ASP A 165 1.77 -0.39 -9.82
C ASP A 165 3.16 -0.08 -9.25
N MET A 166 4.01 -1.08 -9.25
CA MET A 166 5.42 -0.96 -8.90
C MET A 166 6.22 -1.61 -10.03
N ILE A 167 7.18 -0.88 -10.57
CA ILE A 167 8.13 -1.42 -11.54
C ILE A 167 9.42 -1.70 -10.79
N ALA A 168 9.75 -2.99 -10.62
CA ALA A 168 11.00 -3.42 -9.99
C ALA A 168 11.96 -3.88 -11.08
N GLU A 169 13.16 -3.31 -11.12
CA GLU A 169 14.20 -3.65 -12.12
C GLU A 169 13.67 -3.62 -13.58
N GLY A 170 12.82 -2.64 -13.89
CA GLY A 170 12.25 -2.45 -15.22
C GLY A 170 11.02 -3.30 -15.54
N VAL A 171 10.56 -4.15 -14.61
CA VAL A 171 9.39 -5.03 -14.83
C VAL A 171 8.23 -4.60 -13.93
N SER A 172 7.07 -4.30 -14.54
CA SER A 172 5.81 -4.01 -13.86
C SER A 172 5.29 -5.23 -13.10
N MET A 173 4.93 -5.05 -11.83
CA MET A 173 4.33 -6.10 -11.02
C MET A 173 2.95 -6.49 -11.56
N ILE A 174 2.14 -5.54 -12.04
CA ILE A 174 0.87 -5.86 -12.70
C ILE A 174 1.11 -6.76 -13.91
N THR A 175 2.03 -6.39 -14.82
CA THR A 175 2.32 -7.18 -16.02
C THR A 175 2.82 -8.58 -15.68
N THR A 176 3.69 -8.69 -14.67
CA THR A 176 4.16 -9.99 -14.17
C THR A 176 2.99 -10.85 -13.70
N LYS A 177 2.08 -10.31 -12.86
CA LYS A 177 0.94 -11.08 -12.35
C LYS A 177 -0.12 -11.40 -13.40
N GLN A 178 -0.31 -10.54 -14.40
CA GLN A 178 -1.13 -10.86 -15.56
C GLN A 178 -0.61 -12.10 -16.28
N ASN A 179 0.70 -12.17 -16.51
CA ASN A 179 1.34 -13.30 -17.18
C ASN A 179 1.28 -14.57 -16.32
N GLU A 180 1.69 -14.48 -15.05
CA GLU A 180 1.69 -15.61 -14.10
C GLU A 180 0.30 -16.21 -13.88
N TRP A 181 -0.75 -15.38 -13.80
CA TRP A 181 -2.12 -15.84 -13.51
C TRP A 181 -2.98 -16.06 -14.73
N SER A 182 -2.47 -15.78 -15.94
CA SER A 182 -3.20 -15.90 -17.21
C SER A 182 -3.82 -17.29 -17.40
N ASP A 183 -3.03 -18.35 -17.19
CA ASP A 183 -3.47 -19.74 -17.34
C ASP A 183 -4.46 -20.16 -16.26
N LEU A 184 -4.27 -19.70 -15.01
CA LEU A 184 -5.22 -19.97 -13.94
C LEU A 184 -6.56 -19.32 -14.21
N LEU A 185 -6.56 -18.05 -14.63
CA LEU A 185 -7.78 -17.33 -15.01
C LEU A 185 -8.49 -17.98 -16.19
N ARG A 186 -7.72 -18.46 -17.18
CA ARG A 186 -8.26 -19.18 -18.34
C ARG A 186 -8.91 -20.52 -17.98
N THR A 187 -8.34 -21.25 -17.03
CA THR A 187 -8.75 -22.63 -16.72
C THR A 187 -9.72 -22.73 -15.54
N LYS A 188 -9.59 -21.87 -14.53
CA LYS A 188 -10.39 -21.91 -13.30
C LYS A 188 -11.13 -20.60 -13.00
N GLY A 189 -11.03 -19.61 -13.89
CA GLY A 189 -11.70 -18.32 -13.73
C GLY A 189 -11.20 -17.52 -12.52
N ILE A 190 -11.94 -16.44 -12.23
CA ILE A 190 -11.67 -15.55 -11.09
C ILE A 190 -11.79 -16.28 -9.74
N ASP A 191 -12.66 -17.29 -9.64
CA ASP A 191 -12.85 -18.05 -8.39
C ASP A 191 -11.62 -18.91 -8.08
N GLY A 192 -11.03 -19.54 -9.11
CA GLY A 192 -9.78 -20.26 -8.98
C GLY A 192 -8.62 -19.37 -8.54
N LEU A 193 -8.49 -18.18 -9.14
CA LEU A 193 -7.51 -17.20 -8.72
C LEU A 193 -7.76 -16.72 -7.28
N THR A 194 -9.01 -16.42 -6.93
CA THR A 194 -9.40 -15.98 -5.58
C THR A 194 -9.01 -17.02 -4.53
N ALA A 195 -9.26 -18.31 -4.81
CA ALA A 195 -8.84 -19.40 -3.92
C ALA A 195 -7.31 -19.50 -3.79
N GLN A 196 -6.57 -19.33 -4.89
CA GLN A 196 -5.11 -19.33 -4.84
C GLN A 196 -4.56 -18.15 -4.01
N LEU A 197 -5.09 -16.95 -4.20
CA LEU A 197 -4.69 -15.76 -3.45
C LEU A 197 -4.95 -15.92 -1.94
N LYS A 198 -6.10 -16.49 -1.56
CA LYS A 198 -6.39 -16.83 -0.15
C LYS A 198 -5.42 -17.86 0.43
N SER A 199 -5.05 -18.86 -0.36
CA SER A 199 -4.08 -19.87 0.07
C SER A 199 -2.70 -19.26 0.29
N ILE A 200 -2.22 -18.44 -0.65
CA ILE A 200 -0.94 -17.75 -0.52
C ILE A 200 -0.96 -16.78 0.67
N SER A 201 -2.04 -16.00 0.84
CA SER A 201 -2.12 -15.02 1.92
C SER A 201 -2.11 -15.67 3.31
N GLN A 202 -2.46 -16.95 3.45
CA GLN A 202 -2.42 -17.66 4.73
C GLN A 202 -1.02 -18.20 5.09
N GLN A 203 -0.08 -18.22 4.15
CA GLN A 203 1.29 -18.66 4.41
C GLN A 203 1.97 -17.72 5.39
N LYS A 204 2.67 -18.28 6.38
CA LYS A 204 3.40 -17.51 7.39
C LYS A 204 4.53 -16.72 6.75
N ILE A 205 4.70 -15.47 7.20
CA ILE A 205 5.89 -14.71 6.84
C ILE A 205 7.09 -15.38 7.51
N THR A 206 8.15 -15.58 6.73
CA THR A 206 9.42 -16.13 7.21
C THR A 206 10.46 -15.01 7.23
N LEU A 207 11.23 -14.93 8.30
CA LEU A 207 12.38 -14.03 8.34
C LEU A 207 13.52 -14.73 7.64
N ASP A 208 14.19 -14.01 6.74
CA ASP A 208 15.39 -14.51 6.11
C ASP A 208 16.50 -14.46 7.18
N GLU A 209 16.63 -15.53 7.97
CA GLU A 209 17.74 -15.70 8.90
C GLU A 209 19.01 -15.86 8.05
N LYS A 210 19.80 -14.78 8.01
CA LYS A 210 21.08 -14.68 7.29
C LYS A 210 21.81 -16.02 7.13
N GLN A 211 22.15 -16.35 5.88
CA GLN A 211 23.49 -16.88 5.57
C GLN A 211 24.56 -15.82 5.88
#